data_AF-A0A7D7ZXZ1-F1
#
_entry.id   AF-A0A7D7ZXZ1-F1
#
_cell.length_a   1.000
_cell.length_b   1.000
_cell.length_c   1.000
_cell.angle_alpha   90.00
_cell.angle_beta   90.00
_cell.angle_gamma   90.00
#
_symmetry.space_group_name_H-M   'P 1'
#
loop_
_entity.id
_entity.type
_entity.pdbx_description
1 polymer ?
#
loop_
_entity_poly.entity_id
_entity_poly.type
_entity_poly.pdbx_seq_one_letter_code
_entity_poly.pdbx_strand_id
1 'polypeptide(L)'
;MGKQASRQLKVYGLNRSASSKEVPELRLAGVWIEQLGFKIGDLVNITMRDKLLIIEPMEAEDQEKKDYKSALKEVKQTLKKLSQ
;
A
#
# COMPACT_ATOMS: atom_id res chain seq x y z
N MET A 1 -26.73 3.93 -14.76
CA MET A 1 -26.24 3.84 -13.37
C MET A 1 -25.60 2.47 -13.19
N GLY A 2 -24.26 2.40 -13.08
CA GLY A 2 -23.56 1.13 -12.90
C GLY A 2 -23.97 0.48 -11.58
N LYS A 3 -24.27 -0.82 -11.59
CA LYS A 3 -24.61 -1.58 -10.38
C LYS A 3 -23.43 -1.49 -9.40
N GLN A 4 -23.66 -0.91 -8.23
CA GLN A 4 -22.67 -0.91 -7.15
C GLN A 4 -22.46 -2.37 -6.69
N ALA A 5 -21.36 -2.97 -7.11
CA ALA A 5 -20.99 -4.32 -6.68
C ALA A 5 -20.39 -4.24 -5.27
N SER A 6 -21.13 -4.70 -4.26
CA SER A 6 -20.62 -4.88 -2.90
C SER A 6 -20.16 -6.32 -2.69
N ARG A 7 -19.05 -6.50 -1.98
CA ARG A 7 -18.50 -7.82 -1.62
C ARG A 7 -18.24 -7.85 -0.12
N GLN A 8 -18.58 -8.96 0.51
CA GLN A 8 -18.29 -9.20 1.93
C GLN A 8 -17.12 -10.17 2.04
N LEU A 9 -16.18 -9.86 2.93
CA LEU A 9 -14.96 -10.64 3.12
C LEU A 9 -14.73 -10.86 4.61
N LYS A 10 -14.08 -11.97 4.96
CA LYS A 10 -13.63 -12.22 6.32
C LYS A 10 -12.30 -11.51 6.56
N VAL A 11 -12.10 -11.02 7.78
CA VAL A 11 -10.78 -10.64 8.29
C VAL A 11 -10.09 -11.91 8.75
N TYR A 12 -8.86 -12.11 8.29
CA TYR A 12 -8.03 -13.26 8.65
C TYR A 12 -6.98 -12.84 9.69
N GLY A 13 -6.40 -13.82 10.38
CA GLY A 13 -5.20 -13.61 11.19
C GLY A 13 -3.94 -13.86 10.37
N LEU A 14 -2.95 -12.99 10.53
CA LEU A 14 -1.60 -13.15 10.00
C LEU A 14 -0.61 -13.17 11.15
N ASN A 15 0.19 -14.23 11.26
CA ASN A 15 1.27 -14.30 12.24
C ASN A 15 2.51 -13.61 11.68
N ARG A 16 2.92 -12.48 12.28
CA ARG A 16 4.17 -11.82 11.91
C ARG A 16 5.31 -12.45 12.69
N SER A 17 6.16 -13.18 11.99
CA SER A 17 7.28 -13.96 12.56
C SER A 17 8.19 -13.15 13.49
N ALA A 18 8.34 -11.85 13.25
CA ALA A 18 9.17 -10.97 14.06
C ALA A 18 8.59 -10.62 15.45
N SER A 19 7.28 -10.79 15.67
CA SER A 19 6.60 -10.37 16.91
C SER A 19 5.79 -11.48 17.58
N SER A 20 5.76 -12.69 17.00
CA SER A 20 4.92 -13.82 17.43
C SER A 20 3.46 -13.44 17.69
N LYS A 21 3.00 -12.34 17.09
CA LYS A 21 1.70 -11.73 17.32
C LYS A 21 0.84 -11.92 16.08
N GLU A 22 -0.37 -12.43 16.31
CA GLU A 22 -1.41 -12.46 15.30
C GLU A 22 -1.97 -11.05 15.09
N VAL A 23 -2.00 -10.61 13.83
CA VAL A 23 -2.53 -9.31 13.42
C VAL A 23 -3.65 -9.50 12.40
N PRO A 24 -4.62 -8.58 12.32
CA PRO A 24 -5.69 -8.67 11.33
C PRO A 24 -5.15 -8.45 9.91
N GLU A 25 -5.68 -9.23 8.96
CA GLU A 25 -5.33 -9.22 7.54
C GLU A 25 -6.60 -9.20 6.68
N LEU A 26 -6.66 -8.24 5.76
CA LEU A 26 -7.65 -8.20 4.69
C LEU A 26 -7.02 -8.78 3.42
N ARG A 27 -7.67 -9.79 2.84
CA ARG A 27 -7.25 -10.40 1.57
C ARG A 27 -8.25 -10.03 0.47
N LEU A 28 -7.84 -9.14 -0.44
CA LEU A 28 -8.60 -8.78 -1.63
C LEU A 28 -8.08 -9.63 -2.80
N ALA A 29 -8.92 -10.50 -3.36
CA ALA A 29 -8.58 -11.32 -4.52
C ALA A 29 -9.74 -11.40 -5.52
N GLY A 30 -9.39 -11.50 -6.81
CA GLY A 30 -10.31 -11.77 -7.91
C GLY A 30 -10.19 -10.80 -9.07
N VAL A 31 -10.67 -11.23 -10.24
CA VAL A 31 -10.63 -10.46 -11.51
C VAL A 31 -11.28 -9.09 -11.39
N TRP A 32 -12.24 -8.93 -10.48
CA TRP A 32 -12.91 -7.65 -10.23
C TRP A 32 -11.98 -6.55 -9.70
N ILE A 33 -10.83 -6.91 -9.11
CA ILE A 33 -9.82 -5.94 -8.64
C ILE A 33 -9.08 -5.34 -9.83
N GLU A 34 -8.71 -6.19 -10.80
CA GLU A 34 -8.11 -5.74 -12.05
C GLU A 34 -9.08 -4.89 -12.88
N GLN A 35 -10.36 -5.25 -12.88
CA GLN A 35 -11.43 -4.45 -13.52
C GLN A 35 -11.61 -3.06 -12.87
N LEU A 36 -11.18 -2.87 -11.62
CA LEU A 36 -11.16 -1.57 -10.94
C LEU A 36 -9.87 -0.78 -11.21
N GLY A 37 -8.93 -1.31 -12.00
CA GLY A 37 -7.71 -0.63 -12.41
C GLY A 37 -6.46 -0.96 -11.59
N PHE A 38 -6.55 -1.87 -10.61
CA PHE A 38 -5.38 -2.33 -9.84
C PHE A 38 -4.63 -3.43 -10.60
N LYS A 39 -3.30 -3.37 -10.61
CA LYS A 39 -2.44 -4.39 -11.25
C LYS A 39 -1.51 -5.04 -10.24
N ILE A 40 -1.02 -6.22 -10.61
CA ILE A 40 -0.02 -6.93 -9.82
C ILE A 40 1.27 -6.11 -9.81
N GLY A 41 1.78 -5.80 -8.62
CA GLY A 41 2.98 -4.98 -8.43
C GLY A 41 2.69 -3.49 -8.20
N ASP A 42 1.44 -3.04 -8.38
CA ASP A 42 1.08 -1.66 -8.09
C ASP A 42 1.25 -1.35 -6.59
N LEU A 43 1.74 -0.15 -6.32
CA LEU A 43 1.62 0.44 -5.00
C LEU A 43 0.25 1.10 -4.88
N VAL A 44 -0.29 1.06 -3.66
CA VAL A 44 -1.62 1.61 -3.37
C VAL A 44 -1.51 2.63 -2.24
N ASN A 45 -2.31 3.68 -2.34
CA ASN A 45 -2.53 4.61 -1.25
C ASN A 45 -3.68 4.08 -0.38
N ILE A 46 -3.46 4.05 0.93
CA ILE A 46 -4.48 3.64 1.91
C ILE A 46 -4.75 4.82 2.83
N THR A 47 -5.93 5.41 2.68
CA THR A 47 -6.42 6.46 3.58
C THR A 47 -7.33 5.86 4.63
N MET A 48 -7.05 6.16 5.90
CA MET A 48 -7.78 5.62 7.06
C MET A 48 -8.70 6.69 7.67
N ARG A 49 -9.94 6.29 7.98
CA ARG A 49 -10.90 7.05 8.80
C ARG A 49 -11.56 6.09 9.81
N ASP A 50 -12.40 6.61 10.71
CA ASP A 50 -13.10 5.74 11.66
C ASP A 50 -13.86 4.63 10.93
N LYS A 51 -13.46 3.37 11.18
CA LYS A 51 -14.01 2.14 10.57
C LYS A 51 -13.98 2.07 9.04
N LEU A 52 -13.20 2.93 8.37
CA LEU A 52 -13.18 3.03 6.91
C LEU A 52 -11.76 3.02 6.38
N LEU A 53 -11.54 2.21 5.35
CA LEU A 53 -10.35 2.21 4.52
C LEU A 53 -10.75 2.60 3.10
N ILE A 54 -10.09 3.62 2.56
CA ILE A 54 -10.16 3.97 1.15
C ILE A 54 -8.83 3.53 0.53
N ILE A 55 -8.91 2.67 -0.48
CA ILE A 55 -7.76 2.09 -1.17
C ILE A 55 -7.83 2.54 -2.62
N GLU A 56 -6.78 3.18 -3.10
CA GLU A 56 -6.68 3.71 -4.46
C GLU A 56 -5.30 3.37 -5.06
N PRO A 57 -5.21 3.14 -6.38
CA PRO A 57 -3.92 3.00 -7.05
C PRO A 57 -3.04 4.22 -6.80
N MET A 58 -1.74 4.01 -6.64
CA MET A 58 -0.78 5.10 -6.60
C MET A 58 -0.42 5.50 -8.03
N GLU A 59 -0.57 6.78 -8.36
CA GLU A 59 -0.19 7.29 -9.68
C GLU A 59 1.33 7.20 -9.90
N ALA A 60 1.74 6.97 -11.15
CA ALA A 60 3.16 6.80 -11.50
C ALA A 60 4.02 8.00 -11.09
N GLU A 61 3.49 9.21 -11.23
CA GLU A 61 4.15 10.46 -10.84
C GLU A 61 4.40 10.55 -9.34
N ASP A 62 3.50 10.01 -8.53
CA ASP A 62 3.65 9.98 -7.08
C ASP A 62 4.67 8.92 -6.66
N GLN A 63 4.73 7.82 -7.40
CA GLN A 63 5.73 6.80 -7.21
C GLN A 63 7.14 7.32 -7.54
N GLU A 64 7.31 8.01 -8.67
CA GLU A 64 8.56 8.66 -9.06
C GLU A 64 9.01 9.72 -8.03
N LYS A 65 8.09 10.56 -7.55
CA LYS A 65 8.40 11.54 -6.48
C LYS A 65 8.84 10.86 -5.19
N LYS A 66 8.21 9.75 -4.82
CA LYS A 66 8.56 8.98 -3.61
C LYS A 66 9.95 8.36 -3.75
N ASP A 67 10.25 7.78 -4.91
CA ASP A 67 11.54 7.16 -5.18
C ASP A 67 12.66 8.20 -5.23
N TYR A 68 12.42 9.34 -5.91
CA TYR A 68 13.33 10.48 -5.91
C TYR A 68 13.61 11.00 -4.49
N LYS A 69 12.57 11.16 -3.67
CA LYS A 69 12.71 11.61 -2.28
C LYS A 69 13.50 10.63 -1.41
N SER A 70 13.29 9.32 -1.61
CA SER A 70 14.08 8.28 -0.94
C SER A 70 15.54 8.34 -1.36
N ALA A 71 15.82 8.41 -2.66
CA ALA A 71 17.19 8.51 -3.18
C ALA A 71 17.91 9.77 -2.65
N LEU A 72 17.25 10.93 -2.65
CA LEU A 72 17.80 12.16 -2.07
C LEU A 72 18.12 12.03 -0.59
N LYS A 73 17.29 11.32 0.17
CA LYS A 73 17.52 11.10 1.60
C LYS A 73 18.77 10.27 1.84
N GLU A 74 18.97 9.23 1.04
CA GLU A 74 20.18 8.39 1.11
C GLU A 74 21.43 9.18 0.76
N VAL A 75 21.42 9.95 -0.33
CA VAL A 75 22.56 10.81 -0.73
C VAL A 75 22.89 11.83 0.35
N LYS A 76 21.89 12.47 0.98
CA LYS A 76 22.15 13.40 2.10
C LYS A 76 22.80 12.71 3.30
N GLN A 77 22.40 11.47 3.58
CA GLN A 77 22.99 10.69 4.67
C GLN A 77 24.43 10.28 4.36
N THR A 78 24.75 9.91 3.12
CA THR A 78 26.13 9.56 2.73
C THR A 78 27.05 10.79 2.79
N LEU A 79 26.60 11.95 2.29
CA LEU A 79 27.36 13.20 2.38
C LEU A 79 27.64 13.60 3.83
N LYS A 80 26.65 13.47 4.72
CA LYS A 80 26.84 13.75 6.16
C LYS A 80 27.89 12.83 6.78
N LYS A 81 27.92 11.55 6.42
CA LYS A 81 28.92 10.59 6.90
C LYS A 81 30.33 10.87 6.38
N LEU A 82 30.45 11.40 5.16
CA LEU A 82 31.75 11.77 4.58
C LEU A 82 32.31 13.09 5.15
N SER A 83 31.46 13.91 5.78
CA SER A 83 31.85 15.17 6.42
C SER A 83 32.22 15.04 7.91
N GLN A 84 32.18 13.83 8.49
CA GLN A 84 32.60 13.52 9.85
C GLN A 84 33.96 12.82 9.85
#